data_AF-A0A0C2N9W1-F1
#
_entry.id   AF-A0A0C2N9W1-F1
#
_cell.length_a   1.000
_cell.length_b   1.000
_cell.length_c   1.000
_cell.angle_alpha   90.00
_cell.angle_beta   90.00
_cell.angle_gamma   90.00
#
_symmetry.space_group_name_H-M   'P 1'
#
loop_
_entity.id
_entity.type
_entity.pdbx_description
1 polymer ?
#
loop_
_entity_poly.entity_id
_entity_poly.type
_entity_poly.pdbx_seq_one_letter_code
_entity_poly.pdbx_strand_id
1 'polypeptide(L)'
;MCDGVIDCSDGSDEYKFCYSQNFSRTISLNHRENGHIEFSWRAKDSSLSFQVTIIDLHDESILIDEIIKEANMDVGGHVICGSYLIIVQNTINYKVQQATYQYIPPKVLTPKNLAYDPENNKLKWDAYPYPCVPRIYYVKISII
;
A
#
# COMPACT_ATOMS: atom_id res chain seq x y z
N MET A 1 10.50 -0.81 -10.09
CA MET A 1 10.13 0.11 -8.99
C MET A 1 10.42 1.51 -9.51
N CYS A 2 9.59 2.53 -9.22
CA CYS A 2 9.87 3.91 -9.67
C CYS A 2 10.05 4.79 -8.42
N ASP A 3 11.12 4.56 -7.67
CA ASP A 3 11.40 5.33 -6.44
C ASP A 3 12.49 6.39 -6.65
N GLY A 4 13.10 6.41 -7.84
CA GLY A 4 14.11 7.38 -8.24
C GLY A 4 15.49 7.10 -7.66
N VAL A 5 15.68 5.94 -7.05
CA VAL A 5 16.97 5.43 -6.61
C VAL A 5 17.41 4.39 -7.62
N ILE A 6 18.60 4.56 -8.19
CA ILE A 6 19.18 3.57 -9.10
C ILE A 6 19.89 2.54 -8.23
N ASP A 7 19.19 1.45 -7.90
CA ASP A 7 19.76 0.40 -7.06
C ASP A 7 20.56 -0.62 -7.88
N CYS A 8 20.28 -0.76 -9.18
CA CYS A 8 21.05 -1.59 -10.12
C CYS A 8 21.94 -0.74 -11.05
N SER A 9 23.19 -1.15 -11.28
CA SER A 9 24.18 -0.37 -12.05
C SER A 9 23.79 -0.07 -13.50
N ASP A 10 22.80 -0.79 -14.03
CA ASP A 10 22.20 -0.59 -15.36
C ASP A 10 20.84 0.13 -15.33
N GLY A 11 20.32 0.46 -14.14
CA GLY A 11 19.02 1.08 -13.92
C GLY A 11 17.84 0.21 -14.36
N SER A 12 18.02 -1.12 -14.45
CA SER A 12 16.97 -2.05 -14.91
C SER A 12 15.78 -2.17 -13.96
N ASP A 13 15.96 -1.80 -12.69
CA ASP A 13 14.93 -1.66 -11.68
C ASP A 13 13.99 -0.48 -11.95
N GLU A 14 14.49 0.56 -12.62
CA GLU A 14 13.76 1.77 -13.04
C GLU A 14 13.28 1.60 -14.49
N TYR A 15 12.02 1.14 -14.65
CA TYR A 15 11.42 0.94 -15.97
C TYR A 15 11.44 2.24 -16.79
N LYS A 16 11.70 2.18 -18.11
CA LYS A 16 11.87 3.37 -18.98
C LYS A 16 10.70 4.38 -18.92
N PHE A 17 9.52 3.91 -18.49
CA PHE A 17 8.34 4.72 -18.24
C PHE A 17 8.48 5.64 -17.00
N CYS A 18 9.28 5.25 -15.99
CA CYS A 18 9.59 6.01 -14.78
C CYS A 18 10.23 7.39 -15.10
N TYR A 19 11.09 7.47 -16.11
CA TYR A 19 11.76 8.71 -16.51
C TYR A 19 10.89 9.67 -17.36
N SER A 20 9.80 9.17 -17.94
CA SER A 20 8.96 9.94 -18.88
C SER A 20 7.82 10.69 -18.21
N GLN A 21 7.52 10.37 -16.95
CA GLN A 21 6.45 11.01 -16.20
C GLN A 21 7.02 11.55 -14.90
N ASN A 22 6.74 12.81 -14.59
CA ASN A 22 6.91 13.33 -13.24
C ASN A 22 6.02 12.48 -12.31
N PHE A 23 6.54 11.38 -11.76
CA PHE A 23 5.95 10.63 -10.65
C PHE A 23 6.02 11.51 -9.41
N SER A 24 5.26 12.60 -9.44
CA SER A 24 4.95 13.36 -8.27
C SER A 24 4.18 12.41 -7.37
N ARG A 25 4.70 12.14 -6.18
CA ARG A 25 4.01 11.48 -5.06
C ARG A 25 2.76 12.30 -4.70
N THR A 26 1.75 12.30 -5.56
CA THR A 26 0.57 13.15 -5.43
C THR A 26 -0.56 12.45 -4.73
N ILE A 27 -0.58 11.12 -4.70
CA ILE A 27 -1.58 10.34 -3.99
C ILE A 27 -1.03 10.03 -2.59
N SER A 28 -1.70 10.56 -1.57
CA SER A 28 -1.47 10.26 -0.16
C SER A 28 -2.42 9.14 0.25
N LEU A 29 -1.90 8.07 0.84
CA LEU A 29 -2.62 6.87 1.22
C LEU A 29 -2.61 6.67 2.73
N ASN A 30 -3.77 6.30 3.28
CA ASN A 30 -3.96 5.98 4.68
C ASN A 30 -4.72 4.64 4.81
N HIS A 31 -4.07 3.64 5.39
CA HIS A 31 -4.66 2.32 5.58
C HIS A 31 -5.60 2.33 6.78
N ARG A 32 -6.82 1.84 6.60
CA ARG A 32 -7.83 1.66 7.65
C ARG A 32 -8.05 0.17 7.92
N GLU A 33 -8.78 -0.15 8.97
CA GLU A 33 -9.11 -1.55 9.30
C GLU A 33 -10.12 -2.15 8.30
N ASN A 34 -10.28 -3.48 8.31
CA ASN A 34 -11.32 -4.21 7.57
C ASN A 34 -11.31 -4.01 6.05
N GLY A 35 -10.14 -3.90 5.43
CA GLY A 35 -10.02 -3.75 3.98
C GLY A 35 -10.34 -2.36 3.45
N HIS A 36 -10.39 -1.35 4.33
CA HIS A 36 -10.59 0.04 3.95
C HIS A 36 -9.27 0.77 3.72
N ILE A 37 -9.26 1.63 2.72
CA ILE A 37 -8.24 2.66 2.55
C ILE A 37 -8.90 4.02 2.36
N GLU A 38 -8.22 5.04 2.84
CA GLU A 38 -8.53 6.43 2.52
C GLU A 38 -7.36 6.98 1.71
N PHE A 39 -7.65 7.63 0.59
CA PHE A 39 -6.62 8.29 -0.19
C PHE A 39 -7.07 9.65 -0.68
N SER A 40 -6.09 10.52 -0.94
CA SER A 40 -6.31 11.87 -1.42
C SER A 40 -5.23 12.26 -2.40
N TRP A 41 -5.52 13.23 -3.27
CA TRP A 41 -4.56 13.70 -4.23
C TRP A 41 -4.56 15.21 -4.38
N ARG A 42 -3.45 15.72 -4.92
CA ARG A 42 -3.34 17.16 -5.19
C ARG A 42 -4.18 17.54 -6.41
N ALA A 43 -5.31 18.20 -6.16
CA ALA A 43 -6.07 18.95 -7.14
C ALA A 43 -5.75 20.44 -7.01
N LYS A 44 -5.38 21.11 -8.11
CA LYS A 44 -5.15 22.57 -8.11
C LYS A 44 -6.46 23.36 -8.15
N ASP A 45 -7.48 22.81 -8.80
CA ASP A 45 -8.78 23.46 -8.94
C ASP A 45 -9.87 22.56 -8.35
N SER A 46 -10.76 23.15 -7.54
CA SER A 46 -11.83 22.47 -6.80
C SER A 46 -13.08 22.18 -7.63
N SER A 47 -13.13 22.65 -8.89
CA SER A 47 -14.27 22.48 -9.81
C SER A 47 -14.14 21.26 -10.73
N LEU A 48 -13.17 20.39 -10.49
CA LEU A 48 -12.82 19.29 -11.38
C LEU A 48 -13.47 17.97 -10.90
N SER A 49 -14.03 17.18 -11.82
CA SER A 49 -14.32 15.77 -11.56
C SER A 49 -13.14 14.89 -11.96
N PHE A 50 -13.08 13.71 -11.33
CA PHE A 50 -12.00 12.76 -11.47
C PHE A 50 -12.57 11.39 -11.72
N GLN A 51 -12.11 10.72 -12.78
CA GLN A 51 -12.30 9.29 -12.92
C GLN A 51 -11.26 8.58 -12.06
N VAL A 52 -11.72 7.74 -11.15
CA VAL A 52 -10.89 6.99 -10.21
C VAL A 52 -11.08 5.52 -10.49
N THR A 53 -9.98 4.85 -10.79
CA THR A 53 -9.95 3.41 -11.05
C THR A 53 -9.00 2.75 -10.06
N ILE A 54 -9.43 1.67 -9.42
CA ILE A 54 -8.59 0.81 -8.58
C ILE A 54 -8.59 -0.59 -9.18
N ILE A 55 -7.39 -1.11 -9.43
CA ILE A 55 -7.17 -2.41 -10.06
C ILE A 55 -6.43 -3.30 -9.07
N ASP A 56 -6.91 -4.52 -8.84
CA ASP A 56 -6.15 -5.57 -8.17
C ASP A 56 -5.07 -6.09 -9.14
N LEU A 57 -3.81 -6.01 -8.73
CA LEU A 57 -2.67 -6.37 -9.57
C LEU A 57 -2.42 -7.88 -9.65
N HIS A 58 -3.12 -8.69 -8.83
CA HIS A 58 -2.97 -10.14 -8.86
C HIS A 58 -3.78 -10.78 -9.98
N ASP A 59 -5.05 -10.40 -10.10
CA ASP A 59 -5.99 -10.95 -11.08
C ASP A 59 -6.45 -9.94 -12.15
N GLU A 60 -5.91 -8.72 -12.10
CA GLU A 60 -6.22 -7.60 -13.00
C GLU A 60 -7.70 -7.17 -12.95
N SER A 61 -8.42 -7.51 -11.88
CA SER A 61 -9.81 -7.11 -11.70
C SER A 61 -9.95 -5.64 -11.29
N ILE A 62 -11.01 -4.99 -11.79
CA ILE A 62 -11.34 -3.61 -11.42
C ILE A 62 -12.15 -3.66 -10.12
N LEU A 63 -11.56 -3.16 -9.04
CA LEU A 63 -12.22 -3.04 -7.74
C LEU A 63 -13.14 -1.81 -7.69
N ILE A 64 -12.70 -0.70 -8.27
CA ILE A 64 -13.42 0.58 -8.32
C ILE A 64 -13.24 1.19 -9.71
N ASP A 65 -14.30 1.74 -10.28
CA ASP A 65 -14.27 2.63 -11.46
C ASP A 65 -15.42 3.64 -11.34
N GLU A 66 -15.12 4.82 -10.81
CA GLU A 66 -16.12 5.84 -10.47
C GLU A 66 -15.67 7.24 -10.84
N ILE A 67 -16.64 8.12 -11.11
CA ILE A 67 -16.39 9.55 -11.30
C ILE A 67 -16.80 10.31 -10.05
N ILE A 68 -15.83 10.96 -9.41
CA ILE A 68 -16.05 11.74 -8.17
C ILE A 68 -15.62 13.20 -8.33
N LYS A 69 -16.14 14.08 -7.47
CA LYS A 69 -15.84 15.52 -7.51
C LYS A 69 -14.80 15.94 -6.48
N GLU A 70 -14.64 15.15 -5.44
CA GLU A 70 -13.71 15.44 -4.36
C GLU A 70 -12.34 14.84 -4.67
N ALA A 71 -11.28 15.51 -4.19
CA ALA A 71 -9.90 15.04 -4.36
C ALA A 71 -9.49 14.04 -3.26
N ASN A 72 -10.45 13.27 -2.76
CA ASN A 72 -10.29 12.25 -1.73
C ASN A 72 -11.35 11.15 -1.91
N MET A 73 -11.08 9.96 -1.38
CA MET A 73 -12.00 8.83 -1.41
C MET A 73 -11.70 7.86 -0.25
N ASP A 74 -12.74 7.26 0.32
CA ASP A 74 -12.68 6.11 1.24
C ASP A 74 -13.36 4.92 0.56
N VAL A 75 -12.64 3.80 0.46
CA VAL A 75 -13.09 2.60 -0.25
C VAL A 75 -12.73 1.34 0.53
N GLY A 76 -13.68 0.40 0.57
CA GLY A 76 -13.51 -0.92 1.14
C GLY A 76 -13.09 -1.97 0.10
N GLY A 77 -13.13 -3.25 0.50
CA GLY A 77 -12.94 -4.38 -0.41
C GLY A 77 -11.51 -4.90 -0.55
N HIS A 78 -10.53 -4.30 0.13
CA HIS A 78 -9.14 -4.72 0.02
C HIS A 78 -8.86 -5.96 0.87
N VAL A 79 -8.27 -6.98 0.26
CA VAL A 79 -7.76 -8.16 0.97
C VAL A 79 -6.38 -7.88 1.57
N ILE A 80 -6.11 -8.46 2.76
CA ILE A 80 -4.81 -8.38 3.44
C ILE A 80 -3.71 -8.86 2.49
N CYS A 81 -2.65 -8.06 2.36
CA CYS A 81 -1.53 -8.31 1.45
C CYS A 81 -1.86 -8.27 -0.05
N GLY A 82 -3.07 -7.88 -0.44
CA GLY A 82 -3.40 -7.58 -1.84
C GLY A 82 -2.61 -6.38 -2.35
N SER A 83 -2.22 -6.42 -3.62
CA SER A 83 -1.48 -5.37 -4.30
C SER A 83 -2.39 -4.67 -5.31
N TYR A 84 -2.39 -3.35 -5.32
CA TYR A 84 -3.36 -2.57 -6.08
C TYR A 84 -2.70 -1.41 -6.80
N LEU A 85 -3.32 -0.96 -7.88
CA LEU A 85 -2.99 0.25 -8.62
C LEU A 85 -4.18 1.22 -8.58
N ILE A 86 -3.94 2.43 -8.08
CA ILE A 86 -4.88 3.56 -8.17
C ILE A 86 -4.49 4.38 -9.38
N ILE A 87 -5.49 4.70 -10.20
CA ILE A 87 -5.39 5.65 -11.29
C ILE A 87 -6.45 6.73 -11.07
N VAL A 88 -6.02 7.99 -11.04
CA VAL A 88 -6.89 9.16 -10.93
C VAL A 88 -6.68 10.02 -12.16
N GLN A 89 -7.70 10.15 -12.98
CA GLN A 89 -7.69 10.97 -14.18
C GLN A 89 -8.63 12.15 -14.03
N ASN A 90 -8.12 13.35 -14.25
CA ASN A 90 -8.96 14.53 -14.38
C ASN A 90 -9.82 14.47 -15.65
N THR A 91 -11.13 14.69 -15.54
CA THR A 91 -12.05 14.56 -16.68
C THR A 91 -11.98 15.72 -17.68
N ILE A 92 -11.38 16.85 -17.32
CA ILE A 92 -11.34 18.07 -18.14
C ILE A 92 -9.98 18.23 -18.81
N ASN A 93 -8.89 18.20 -18.02
CA ASN A 93 -7.53 18.40 -18.52
C ASN A 93 -6.78 17.08 -18.77
N TYR A 94 -7.43 15.94 -18.53
CA TYR A 94 -6.88 14.59 -18.75
C TYR A 94 -5.58 14.30 -18.01
N LYS A 95 -5.23 15.11 -17.00
CA LYS A 95 -4.05 14.86 -16.17
C LYS A 95 -4.28 13.61 -15.34
N VAL A 96 -3.38 12.65 -15.48
CA VAL A 96 -3.37 11.38 -14.75
C VAL A 96 -2.41 11.46 -13.57
N GLN A 97 -2.81 10.84 -12.47
CA GLN A 97 -1.99 10.56 -11.29
C GLN A 97 -2.19 9.08 -10.95
N GLN A 98 -1.14 8.40 -10.53
CA GLN A 98 -1.24 6.98 -10.21
C GLN A 98 -0.32 6.60 -9.06
N ALA A 99 -0.70 5.56 -8.32
CA ALA A 99 0.09 4.99 -7.25
C ALA A 99 -0.20 3.50 -7.10
N THR A 100 0.85 2.72 -6.87
CA THR A 100 0.73 1.30 -6.49
C THR A 100 0.88 1.18 -4.97
N TYR A 101 0.10 0.31 -4.34
CA TYR A 101 0.20 0.04 -2.90
C TYR A 101 -0.15 -1.40 -2.58
N GLN A 102 0.27 -1.85 -1.41
CA GLN A 102 -0.15 -3.12 -0.84
C GLN A 102 -1.00 -2.85 0.40
N TYR A 103 -2.16 -3.49 0.52
CA TYR A 103 -3.02 -3.30 1.68
C TYR A 103 -2.45 -4.05 2.90
N ILE A 104 -2.01 -3.28 3.89
CA ILE A 104 -1.56 -3.77 5.19
C ILE A 104 -2.43 -3.10 6.25
N PRO A 105 -3.16 -3.87 7.08
CA PRO A 105 -3.97 -3.27 8.14
C PRO A 105 -3.09 -2.45 9.11
N PRO A 106 -3.55 -1.27 9.58
CA PRO A 106 -2.74 -0.38 10.42
C PRO A 106 -2.42 -0.99 11.79
N LYS A 107 -3.26 -1.90 12.27
CA LYS A 107 -3.10 -2.53 13.58
C LYS A 107 -2.08 -3.66 13.51
N VAL A 108 -0.88 -3.37 14.00
CA VAL A 108 0.11 -4.40 14.31
C VAL A 108 -0.22 -4.99 15.68
N LEU A 109 -0.56 -6.28 15.71
CA LEU A 109 -0.82 -6.97 16.96
C LEU A 109 0.50 -7.43 17.58
N THR A 110 0.78 -6.97 18.80
CA THR A 110 1.90 -7.43 19.61
C THR A 110 1.82 -8.95 19.78
N PRO A 111 2.91 -9.69 19.56
CA PRO A 111 2.96 -11.11 19.87
C PRO A 111 2.58 -11.41 21.31
N LYS A 112 1.98 -12.58 21.53
CA LYS A 112 1.53 -13.04 22.84
C LYS A 112 2.09 -14.41 23.17
N ASN A 113 1.92 -14.84 24.41
CA ASN A 113 2.21 -16.21 24.84
C ASN A 113 3.65 -16.67 24.56
N LEU A 114 4.62 -15.78 24.82
CA LEU A 114 6.03 -16.15 24.74
C LEU A 114 6.33 -17.26 25.74
N ALA A 115 6.79 -18.41 25.23
CA ALA A 115 7.14 -19.57 26.02
C ALA A 115 8.41 -20.23 25.49
N TYR A 116 9.16 -20.87 26.40
CA TYR A 116 10.26 -21.74 26.04
C TYR A 116 9.74 -23.16 25.80
N ASP A 117 10.09 -23.75 24.67
CA ASP A 117 9.84 -25.14 24.30
C ASP A 117 11.11 -25.96 24.60
N PRO A 118 11.13 -26.74 25.70
CA PRO A 118 12.30 -27.49 26.12
C PRO A 118 12.58 -28.71 25.23
N GLU A 119 11.57 -29.26 24.55
CA GLU A 119 11.77 -30.43 23.68
C GLU A 119 12.58 -30.06 22.44
N ASN A 120 12.31 -28.86 21.91
CA ASN A 120 12.96 -28.36 20.70
C ASN A 120 14.08 -27.34 20.98
N ASN A 121 14.29 -26.96 22.25
CA ASN A 121 15.17 -25.87 22.68
C ASN A 121 14.91 -24.55 21.92
N LYS A 122 13.65 -24.15 21.80
CA LYS A 122 13.23 -22.98 21.02
C LYS A 122 12.28 -22.08 21.80
N LEU A 123 12.26 -20.79 21.47
CA LEU A 123 11.19 -19.90 21.91
C LEU A 123 10.02 -19.98 20.93
N LYS A 124 8.80 -19.99 21.45
CA LYS A 124 7.55 -19.93 20.70
C LYS A 124 6.68 -18.78 21.20
N TRP A 125 5.94 -18.15 20.31
CA TRP A 125 4.97 -17.11 20.62
C TRP A 125 3.87 -17.10 19.56
N ASP A 126 2.71 -16.59 19.92
CA ASP A 126 1.63 -16.33 18.97
C ASP A 126 1.84 -14.96 18.35
N ALA A 127 1.90 -14.91 17.02
CA ALA A 127 1.92 -13.65 16.29
C ALA A 127 0.91 -13.73 15.14
N TYR A 128 0.21 -12.63 14.89
CA TYR A 128 -0.71 -12.54 13.76
C TYR A 128 0.10 -12.39 12.47
N PRO A 129 0.16 -13.35 11.55
CA PRO A 129 1.01 -13.23 10.37
C PRO A 129 0.35 -12.32 9.33
N TYR A 130 1.06 -11.27 8.90
CA TYR A 130 0.80 -10.65 7.60
C TYR A 130 1.86 -11.20 6.65
N PRO A 131 1.52 -12.11 5.73
CA PRO A 131 2.51 -12.87 4.94
C PRO A 131 3.41 -12.00 4.07
N CYS A 132 2.95 -10.81 3.68
CA CYS A 132 3.68 -9.86 2.85
C CYS A 132 4.62 -8.92 3.62
N VAL A 133 4.59 -8.91 4.95
CA VAL A 133 5.40 -8.00 5.75
C VAL A 133 6.52 -8.77 6.42
N PRO A 134 7.80 -8.55 6.08
CA PRO A 134 8.91 -9.12 6.82
C PRO A 134 8.89 -8.57 8.24
N ARG A 135 9.08 -9.45 9.24
CA ARG A 135 9.01 -9.06 10.66
C ARG A 135 10.26 -9.44 11.41
N ILE A 136 10.68 -8.52 12.27
CA ILE A 136 11.76 -8.71 13.23
C ILE A 136 11.13 -8.62 14.62
N TYR A 137 11.40 -9.61 15.45
CA TYR A 137 10.95 -9.67 16.83
C TYR A 137 12.14 -9.51 17.78
N TYR A 138 11.98 -8.70 18.82
CA TYR A 138 12.97 -8.53 19.86
C TYR A 138 12.47 -9.18 21.14
N VAL A 139 13.30 -10.04 21.74
CA VAL A 139 13.00 -10.68 23.02
C VAL A 139 13.82 -9.98 24.10
N LYS A 140 13.12 -9.37 25.07
CA LYS A 140 13.77 -8.79 26.24
C LYS A 140 13.76 -9.82 27.37
N ILE A 141 14.94 -10.19 27.84
CA ILE A 141 15.11 -11.02 29.03
C ILE A 141 15.38 -10.10 30.21
N SER A 142 14.52 -10.17 31.23
CA SER A 142 14.74 -9.48 32.50
C SER A 142 15.18 -10.52 33.52
N ILE A 143 16.37 -10.34 34.09
CA ILE A 143 16.83 -11.12 35.24
C ILE A 143 16.17 -10.50 36.46
N ILE A 144 15.40 -11.29 37.20
CA ILE A 144 14.79 -10.91 38.49
C ILE A 144 15.82 -11.13 39.59
#